data_AF-A0A2V7NR17-F1
#
_entry.id   AF-A0A2V7NR17-F1
#
_cell.length_a   1.000
_cell.length_b   1.000
_cell.length_c   1.000
_cell.angle_alpha   90.00
_cell.angle_beta   90.00
_cell.angle_gamma   90.00
#
_symmetry.space_group_name_H-M   'P 1'
#
loop_
_entity.id
_entity.type
_entity.pdbx_description
1 polymer ?
#
loop_
_entity_poly.entity_id
_entity_poly.type
_entity_poly.pdbx_seq_one_letter_code
_entity_poly.pdbx_strand_id
1 'polypeptide(L)'
;MLQFLHRTPFGVTDPVFGRDVGYYVFTVPVIAGTIGLCTAVTTLTLLATIMLYVLRRDIVAFRRQVTVEPSARLHLAVLIALLFLLVALRVYFVRLPGLLYSTTGPLAGASYADLHAQLTGLRLAGLAAVAGGALVLSGARSQRLARNTLLALGLYFGVSLLGVALYPTIVQKLVVAPNELVKETPQLVYHLAATRRAWGLDSVVTRDLTGEARLTERDIRANRPTIDNVRLWDRDPLLQTFGQ
;
A
#
# COMPACT_ATOMS: atom_id res chain seq x y z
N MET A 1 13.77 1.08 13.96
CA MET A 1 14.63 -0.11 14.18
C MET A 1 14.33 -0.85 15.48
N LEU A 2 14.14 -0.17 16.62
CA LEU A 2 13.84 -0.83 17.91
C LEU A 2 12.61 -1.77 17.87
N GLN A 3 11.54 -1.36 17.20
CA GLN A 3 10.32 -2.17 17.03
C GLN A 3 10.53 -3.46 16.23
N PHE A 4 11.52 -3.49 15.32
CA PHE A 4 11.85 -4.71 14.56
C PHE A 4 12.73 -5.67 15.37
N LEU A 5 13.67 -5.12 16.15
CA LEU A 5 14.53 -5.91 17.03
C LEU A 5 13.75 -6.59 18.16
N HIS A 6 12.70 -5.94 18.65
CA HIS A 6 11.80 -6.47 19.68
C HIS A 6 10.45 -6.92 19.07
N ARG A 7 10.45 -7.40 17.82
CA ARG A 7 9.22 -7.86 17.19
C ARG A 7 8.61 -9.02 17.97
N THR A 8 7.32 -8.93 18.25
CA THR A 8 6.53 -10.04 18.78
C THR A 8 5.51 -10.47 17.72
N PRO A 9 5.28 -11.78 17.52
CA PRO A 9 4.21 -12.23 16.67
C PRO A 9 2.88 -11.84 17.30
N PHE A 10 1.93 -11.38 16.49
CA PHE A 10 0.57 -11.10 16.97
C PHE A 10 -0.22 -12.39 17.15
N GLY A 11 0.19 -13.49 16.49
CA GLY A 11 -0.52 -14.76 16.52
C GLY A 11 -1.79 -14.76 15.65
N VAL A 12 -1.92 -13.75 14.79
CA VAL A 12 -3.07 -13.57 13.89
C VAL A 12 -2.52 -13.41 12.49
N THR A 13 -2.97 -14.28 11.59
CA THR A 13 -2.57 -14.29 10.18
C THR A 13 -3.56 -13.51 9.33
N ASP A 14 -3.05 -12.76 8.35
CA ASP A 14 -3.87 -12.06 7.38
C ASP A 14 -4.49 -13.07 6.37
N PRO A 15 -5.77 -12.89 5.99
CA PRO A 15 -6.47 -13.84 5.11
C PRO A 15 -6.08 -13.73 3.64
N VAL A 16 -5.31 -12.71 3.23
CA VAL A 16 -4.99 -12.43 1.81
C VAL A 16 -3.66 -13.06 1.42
N PHE A 17 -2.64 -12.88 2.24
CA PHE A 17 -1.26 -13.30 1.99
C PHE A 17 -0.75 -14.33 3.00
N GLY A 18 -1.52 -14.65 4.05
CA GLY A 18 -1.17 -15.68 5.02
C GLY A 18 0.03 -15.35 5.91
N ARG A 19 0.34 -14.06 6.09
CA ARG A 19 1.42 -13.57 6.94
C ARG A 19 0.88 -13.10 8.29
N ASP A 20 1.69 -13.21 9.34
CA ASP A 20 1.34 -12.64 10.63
C ASP A 20 1.23 -11.11 10.54
N VAL A 21 0.26 -10.51 11.24
CA VAL A 21 0.06 -9.05 11.26
C VAL A 21 1.33 -8.31 11.69
N GLY A 22 2.16 -8.90 12.56
CA GLY A 22 3.45 -8.35 12.97
C GLY A 22 4.46 -8.17 11.84
N TYR A 23 4.34 -8.92 10.74
CA TYR A 23 5.15 -8.69 9.53
C TYR A 23 4.90 -7.28 8.97
N TYR A 24 3.63 -6.88 8.86
CA TYR A 24 3.23 -5.61 8.28
C TYR A 24 3.58 -4.43 9.19
N VAL A 25 3.39 -4.59 10.50
CA VAL A 25 3.67 -3.53 11.49
C VAL A 25 5.17 -3.34 11.73
N PHE A 26 5.93 -4.43 11.87
CA PHE A 26 7.34 -4.35 12.30
C PHE A 26 8.35 -4.53 11.18
N THR A 27 8.07 -5.42 10.23
CA THR A 27 9.07 -5.84 9.23
C THR A 27 9.03 -4.97 7.97
N VAL A 28 7.84 -4.69 7.44
CA VAL A 28 7.67 -3.88 6.22
C VAL A 28 8.30 -2.48 6.35
N PRO A 29 8.12 -1.70 7.44
CA PRO A 29 8.72 -0.37 7.54
C PRO A 29 10.25 -0.39 7.53
N VAL A 30 10.87 -1.40 8.14
CA VAL A 30 12.33 -1.55 8.14
C VAL A 30 12.82 -1.92 6.75
N ILE A 31 12.20 -2.91 6.08
CA ILE A 31 12.57 -3.27 4.72
C ILE A 31 12.38 -2.08 3.77
N ALA A 32 11.29 -1.33 3.91
CA ALA A 32 11.03 -0.14 3.11
C ALA A 32 12.09 0.95 3.33
N GLY A 33 12.49 1.19 4.59
CA GLY A 33 13.55 2.11 4.95
C GLY A 33 14.91 1.69 4.38
N THR A 34 15.28 0.42 4.51
CA THR A 34 16.55 -0.12 3.98
C THR A 34 16.61 -0.03 2.45
N ILE A 35 15.56 -0.47 1.75
CA ILE A 35 15.51 -0.37 0.28
C ILE A 35 15.51 1.10 -0.16
N GLY A 36 14.80 1.97 0.57
CA GLY A 36 14.80 3.42 0.33
C GLY A 36 16.19 4.03 0.44
N LEU A 37 16.92 3.69 1.50
CA LEU A 37 18.31 4.13 1.71
C LEU A 37 19.23 3.61 0.61
N CYS A 38 19.20 2.31 0.30
CA CYS A 38 19.98 1.73 -0.80
C CYS A 38 19.68 2.44 -2.13
N THR A 39 18.40 2.70 -2.42
CA THR A 39 18.00 3.40 -3.65
C THR A 39 18.55 4.83 -3.68
N ALA A 40 18.49 5.55 -2.56
CA ALA A 40 19.02 6.91 -2.46
C ALA A 40 20.54 6.94 -2.67
N VAL A 41 21.28 6.06 -2.00
CA VAL A 41 22.74 5.95 -2.15
C VAL A 41 23.10 5.59 -3.59
N THR A 42 22.50 4.55 -4.17
CA THR A 42 22.77 4.16 -5.57
C THR A 42 22.45 5.28 -6.56
N THR A 43 21.35 6.02 -6.34
CA THR A 43 20.99 7.17 -7.20
C THR A 43 22.02 8.29 -7.08
N LEU A 44 22.46 8.63 -5.86
CA LEU A 44 23.50 9.65 -5.65
C LEU A 44 24.82 9.21 -6.29
N THR A 45 25.22 7.94 -6.14
CA THR A 45 26.41 7.39 -6.80
C THR A 45 26.27 7.45 -8.32
N LEU A 46 25.11 7.14 -8.87
CA LEU A 46 24.85 7.24 -10.31
C LEU A 46 24.98 8.68 -10.80
N LEU A 47 24.39 9.65 -10.11
CA LEU A 47 24.49 11.06 -10.49
C LEU A 47 25.93 11.58 -10.40
N ALA A 48 26.64 11.25 -9.31
CA ALA A 48 28.03 11.64 -9.13
C ALA A 48 28.95 11.04 -10.22
N THR A 49 28.76 9.75 -10.56
CA THR A 49 29.55 9.08 -11.60
C THR A 49 29.26 9.65 -12.99
N ILE A 50 27.99 9.93 -13.32
CA ILE A 50 27.64 10.64 -14.56
C ILE A 50 28.34 11.99 -14.62
N MET A 51 28.29 12.79 -13.54
CA MET A 51 28.93 14.11 -13.50
C MET A 51 30.45 14.01 -13.72
N LEU A 52 31.12 13.05 -13.08
CA LEU A 52 32.55 12.81 -13.27
C LEU A 52 32.91 12.43 -14.71
N TYR A 53 32.14 11.53 -15.34
CA TYR A 53 32.39 11.12 -16.73
C TYR A 53 32.12 12.24 -17.74
N VAL A 54 31.12 13.10 -17.47
CA VAL A 54 30.89 14.31 -18.27
C VAL A 54 32.07 15.27 -18.16
N LEU A 55 32.57 15.52 -16.94
CA LEU A 55 33.68 16.45 -16.69
C LEU A 55 35.00 15.96 -17.32
N ARG A 56 35.24 14.64 -17.30
CA ARG A 56 36.41 14.01 -17.95
C ARG A 56 36.33 13.95 -19.47
N ARG A 57 35.21 14.33 -20.08
CA ARG A 57 34.90 14.16 -21.51
C ARG A 57 34.92 12.69 -21.99
N ASP A 58 34.75 11.73 -21.08
CA ASP A 58 34.63 10.30 -21.41
C ASP A 58 33.29 9.95 -22.09
N ILE A 59 32.38 10.94 -22.14
CA ILE A 59 31.11 10.90 -22.87
C ILE A 59 31.20 11.90 -24.03
N VAL A 60 31.65 11.43 -25.19
CA VAL A 60 31.65 12.25 -26.42
C VAL A 60 30.36 11.96 -27.18
N ALA A 61 29.48 12.96 -27.25
CA ALA A 61 28.29 12.92 -28.09
C ALA A 61 28.65 13.46 -29.48
N PHE A 62 29.07 12.58 -30.39
CA PHE A 62 29.35 12.96 -31.78
C PHE A 62 28.28 12.39 -32.71
N ARG A 63 27.66 13.25 -33.53
CA ARG A 63 26.66 12.89 -34.56
C ARG A 63 25.63 11.84 -34.11
N ARG A 64 24.98 12.07 -32.95
CA ARG A 64 23.85 11.25 -32.45
C ARG A 64 24.24 9.86 -31.92
N GLN A 65 25.54 9.57 -31.79
CA GLN A 65 26.05 8.38 -31.10
C GLN A 65 26.75 8.82 -29.80
N VAL A 66 26.28 8.29 -28.68
CA VAL A 66 26.92 8.49 -27.36
C VAL A 66 27.93 7.37 -27.20
N THR A 67 29.19 7.64 -27.53
CA THR A 67 30.28 6.68 -27.28
C THR A 67 30.85 6.95 -25.89
N VAL A 68 30.58 6.00 -24.99
CA VAL A 68 31.13 5.96 -23.62
C VAL A 68 32.29 4.98 -23.61
N GLU A 69 33.39 5.28 -22.92
CA GLU A 69 34.47 4.32 -22.71
C GLU A 69 33.93 2.96 -22.18
N PRO A 70 34.45 1.79 -22.63
CA PRO A 70 33.93 0.48 -22.22
C PRO A 70 33.85 0.28 -20.69
N SER A 71 34.84 0.78 -19.94
CA SER A 71 34.89 0.70 -18.48
C SER A 71 33.78 1.54 -17.83
N ALA A 72 33.67 2.82 -18.22
CA ALA A 72 32.63 3.73 -17.73
C ALA A 72 31.21 3.24 -18.05
N ARG A 73 31.03 2.60 -19.22
CA ARG A 73 29.74 2.03 -19.62
C ARG A 73 29.31 0.88 -18.75
N LEU A 74 30.20 -0.07 -18.47
CA LEU A 74 29.85 -1.22 -17.64
C LEU A 74 29.48 -0.76 -16.23
N HIS A 75 30.27 0.16 -15.66
CA HIS A 75 30.00 0.73 -14.35
C HIS A 75 28.62 1.40 -14.29
N LEU A 76 28.30 2.25 -15.28
CA LEU A 76 27.01 2.91 -15.37
C LEU A 76 25.85 1.92 -15.54
N ALA A 77 26.03 0.89 -16.36
CA ALA A 77 25.03 -0.13 -16.58
C ALA A 77 24.75 -0.95 -15.31
N VAL A 78 25.78 -1.26 -14.52
CA VAL A 78 25.64 -1.97 -13.24
C VAL A 78 24.85 -1.11 -12.24
N LEU A 79 25.14 0.18 -12.13
CA LEU A 79 24.39 1.09 -11.26
C LEU A 79 22.92 1.21 -11.67
N ILE A 80 22.64 1.36 -12.97
CA ILE A 80 21.27 1.42 -13.49
C ILE A 80 20.54 0.09 -13.26
N ALA A 81 21.19 -1.04 -13.54
CA ALA A 81 20.59 -2.37 -13.31
C ALA A 81 20.33 -2.63 -11.82
N LEU A 82 21.21 -2.14 -10.93
CA LEU A 82 21.00 -2.18 -9.49
C LEU A 82 19.78 -1.37 -9.06
N LEU A 83 19.54 -0.20 -9.66
CA LEU A 83 18.30 0.56 -9.40
C LEU A 83 17.06 -0.23 -9.82
N PHE A 84 17.08 -0.88 -10.98
CA PHE A 84 15.97 -1.74 -11.43
C PHE A 84 15.75 -2.93 -10.48
N LEU A 85 16.83 -3.53 -9.96
CA LEU A 85 16.73 -4.59 -8.96
C LEU A 85 16.11 -4.07 -7.66
N LEU A 86 16.54 -2.91 -7.16
CA LEU A 86 15.97 -2.29 -5.96
C LEU A 86 14.49 -1.94 -6.14
N VAL A 87 14.08 -1.51 -7.34
CA VAL A 87 12.67 -1.31 -7.70
C VAL A 87 11.90 -2.64 -7.62
N ALA A 88 12.43 -3.71 -8.21
CA ALA A 88 11.79 -5.04 -8.15
C ALA A 88 11.64 -5.54 -6.71
N LEU A 89 12.69 -5.39 -5.88
CA LEU A 89 12.65 -5.73 -4.46
C LEU A 89 11.63 -4.87 -3.71
N ARG A 90 11.55 -3.57 -4.00
CA ARG A 90 10.55 -2.67 -3.41
C ARG A 90 9.13 -3.09 -3.77
N VAL A 91 8.89 -3.45 -5.03
CA VAL A 91 7.59 -3.95 -5.47
C VAL A 91 7.21 -5.20 -4.67
N TYR A 92 8.12 -6.16 -4.56
CA TYR A 92 7.85 -7.44 -3.91
C TYR A 92 7.67 -7.33 -2.39
N PHE A 93 8.59 -6.68 -1.69
CA PHE A 93 8.61 -6.65 -0.23
C PHE A 93 7.79 -5.52 0.40
N VAL A 94 7.53 -4.45 -0.35
CA VAL A 94 6.87 -3.25 0.19
C VAL A 94 5.53 -3.02 -0.50
N ARG A 95 5.48 -2.93 -1.83
CA ARG A 95 4.23 -2.56 -2.53
C ARG A 95 3.18 -3.67 -2.52
N LEU A 96 3.56 -4.92 -2.70
CA LEU A 96 2.62 -6.05 -2.65
C LEU A 96 1.97 -6.18 -1.25
N PRO A 97 2.75 -6.27 -0.13
CA PRO A 97 2.16 -6.22 1.21
C PRO A 97 1.41 -4.92 1.51
N GLY A 98 1.87 -3.80 0.92
CA GLY A 98 1.28 -2.48 1.07
C GLY A 98 -0.15 -2.36 0.56
N LEU A 99 -0.64 -3.30 -0.25
CA LEU A 99 -2.05 -3.34 -0.68
C LEU A 99 -3.02 -3.41 0.50
N LEU A 100 -2.63 -4.03 1.63
CA LEU A 100 -3.47 -4.09 2.82
C LEU A 100 -3.64 -2.73 3.52
N TYR A 101 -2.83 -1.72 3.15
CA TYR A 101 -2.95 -0.34 3.62
C TYR A 101 -3.64 0.57 2.59
N SER A 102 -4.26 0.01 1.54
CA SER A 102 -4.99 0.79 0.54
C SER A 102 -6.16 1.55 1.17
N THR A 103 -6.41 2.75 0.67
CA THR A 103 -7.55 3.60 1.06
C THR A 103 -8.39 3.98 -0.16
N THR A 104 -8.26 3.20 -1.25
CA THR A 104 -8.91 3.51 -2.54
C THR A 104 -10.37 3.07 -2.56
N GLY A 105 -10.75 2.08 -1.75
CA GLY A 105 -12.12 1.59 -1.64
C GLY A 105 -12.95 2.29 -0.56
N PRO A 106 -14.19 1.83 -0.32
CA PRO A 106 -15.07 2.37 0.72
C PRO A 106 -14.53 2.18 2.15
N LEU A 107 -13.54 1.31 2.34
CA LEU A 107 -12.90 1.01 3.61
C LEU A 107 -11.38 1.02 3.49
N ALA A 108 -10.72 1.21 4.64
CA ALA A 108 -9.27 1.01 4.76
C ALA A 108 -8.94 -0.48 4.65
N GLY A 109 -8.18 -0.85 3.63
CA GLY A 109 -7.84 -2.23 3.30
C GLY A 109 -7.82 -2.47 1.79
N ALA A 110 -7.35 -3.66 1.40
CA ALA A 110 -7.33 -4.03 0.00
C ALA A 110 -8.75 -4.28 -0.53
N SER A 111 -9.17 -3.50 -1.52
CA SER A 111 -10.44 -3.65 -2.23
C SER A 111 -10.43 -4.84 -3.21
N TYR A 112 -11.59 -5.17 -3.79
CA TYR A 112 -11.65 -6.17 -4.86
C TYR A 112 -10.73 -5.83 -6.03
N ALA A 113 -10.73 -4.57 -6.48
CA ALA A 113 -9.87 -4.10 -7.56
C ALA A 113 -8.38 -4.18 -7.19
N ASP A 114 -8.02 -3.89 -5.93
CA ASP A 114 -6.64 -4.03 -5.46
C ASP A 114 -6.14 -5.47 -5.54
N LEU A 115 -6.94 -6.43 -5.08
CA LEU A 115 -6.55 -7.83 -5.00
C LEU A 115 -6.54 -8.54 -6.35
N HIS A 116 -7.46 -8.21 -7.25
CA HIS A 116 -7.61 -8.91 -8.53
C HIS A 116 -6.93 -8.18 -9.69
N ALA A 117 -6.83 -6.85 -9.63
CA ALA A 117 -6.25 -6.04 -10.70
C ALA A 117 -4.88 -5.48 -10.31
N GLN A 118 -4.81 -4.67 -9.25
CA GLN A 118 -3.56 -3.98 -8.87
C GLN A 118 -2.46 -4.97 -8.47
N LEU A 119 -2.80 -6.06 -7.78
CA LEU A 119 -1.88 -7.14 -7.43
C LEU A 119 -1.20 -7.73 -8.67
N THR A 120 -1.98 -8.01 -9.72
CA THR A 120 -1.47 -8.53 -10.99
C THR A 120 -0.58 -7.49 -11.68
N GLY A 121 -1.01 -6.24 -11.70
CA GLY A 121 -0.22 -5.11 -12.22
C GLY A 121 1.13 -4.96 -11.52
N LEU A 122 1.17 -5.08 -10.19
CA LEU A 122 2.39 -5.02 -9.40
C LEU A 122 3.33 -6.19 -9.70
N ARG A 123 2.80 -7.42 -9.84
CA ARG A 123 3.60 -8.59 -10.22
C ARG A 123 4.26 -8.38 -11.58
N LEU A 124 3.51 -7.90 -12.58
CA LEU A 124 4.04 -7.59 -13.90
C LEU A 124 5.06 -6.46 -13.87
N ALA A 125 4.82 -5.40 -13.09
CA ALA A 125 5.78 -4.31 -12.93
C ALA A 125 7.09 -4.77 -12.27
N GLY A 126 7.02 -5.68 -11.30
CA GLY A 126 8.20 -6.31 -10.69
C GLY A 126 9.00 -7.14 -11.70
N LEU A 127 8.33 -7.97 -12.50
CA LEU A 127 8.96 -8.73 -13.58
C LEU A 127 9.57 -7.81 -14.65
N ALA A 128 8.86 -6.75 -15.04
CA ALA A 128 9.33 -5.74 -15.97
C ALA A 128 10.57 -5.01 -15.44
N ALA A 129 10.65 -4.75 -14.13
CA ALA A 129 11.83 -4.16 -13.51
C ALA A 129 13.05 -5.10 -13.60
N VAL A 130 12.88 -6.39 -13.28
CA VAL A 130 13.94 -7.40 -13.42
C VAL A 130 14.40 -7.52 -14.89
N ALA A 131 13.45 -7.61 -15.82
CA ALA A 131 13.74 -7.66 -17.25
C ALA A 131 14.44 -6.37 -17.74
N GLY A 132 14.03 -5.21 -17.24
CA GLY A 132 14.66 -3.92 -17.51
C GLY A 132 16.13 -3.88 -17.06
N GLY A 133 16.42 -4.37 -15.86
CA GLY A 133 17.80 -4.51 -15.37
C GLY A 133 18.66 -5.42 -16.27
N ALA A 134 18.12 -6.58 -16.67
CA ALA A 134 18.80 -7.49 -17.60
C ALA A 134 19.02 -6.88 -18.99
N LEU A 135 18.05 -6.11 -19.49
CA LEU A 135 18.14 -5.39 -20.76
C LEU A 135 19.23 -4.31 -20.75
N VAL A 136 19.37 -3.59 -19.64
CA VAL A 136 20.44 -2.59 -19.44
C VAL A 136 21.81 -3.26 -19.45
N LEU A 137 21.97 -4.37 -18.72
CA LEU A 137 23.23 -5.13 -18.68
C LEU A 137 23.60 -5.72 -20.04
N SER A 138 22.64 -6.20 -20.83
CA SER A 138 22.91 -6.68 -22.19
C SER A 138 23.31 -5.54 -23.13
N GLY A 139 22.73 -4.35 -22.96
CA GLY A 139 23.05 -3.14 -23.72
C GLY A 139 24.47 -2.63 -23.48
N ALA A 140 25.01 -2.84 -22.28
CA ALA A 140 26.39 -2.50 -21.92
C ALA A 140 27.41 -3.22 -22.82
N ARG A 141 27.15 -4.49 -23.16
CA ARG A 141 28.04 -5.30 -24.02
C ARG A 141 28.04 -4.86 -25.49
N SER A 142 26.99 -4.18 -25.97
CA SER A 142 26.77 -3.94 -27.41
C SER A 142 26.77 -2.48 -27.83
N GLN A 143 27.44 -1.57 -27.10
CA GLN A 143 27.46 -0.11 -27.38
C GLN A 143 26.07 0.56 -27.41
N ARG A 144 25.03 -0.13 -26.92
CA ARG A 144 23.61 0.28 -27.02
C ARG A 144 23.02 0.61 -25.65
N LEU A 145 23.86 0.97 -24.67
CA LEU A 145 23.45 1.24 -23.29
C LEU A 145 22.29 2.25 -23.26
N ALA A 146 22.45 3.43 -23.87
CA ALA A 146 21.42 4.47 -23.86
C ALA A 146 20.08 3.97 -24.43
N ARG A 147 20.10 3.26 -25.57
CA ARG A 147 18.90 2.71 -26.20
C ARG A 147 18.22 1.68 -25.30
N ASN A 148 18.99 0.75 -24.75
CA ASN A 148 18.44 -0.31 -23.89
C ASN A 148 17.93 0.24 -22.56
N THR A 149 18.58 1.25 -21.98
CA THR A 149 18.08 1.96 -20.81
C THR A 149 16.75 2.66 -21.10
N LEU A 150 16.63 3.35 -22.24
CA LEU A 150 15.36 3.96 -22.65
C LEU A 150 14.25 2.93 -22.85
N LEU A 151 14.56 1.79 -23.49
CA LEU A 151 13.61 0.69 -23.65
C LEU A 151 13.22 0.07 -22.30
N ALA A 152 14.16 -0.12 -21.38
CA ALA A 152 13.90 -0.65 -20.04
C ALA A 152 13.00 0.30 -19.23
N LEU A 153 13.27 1.61 -19.28
CA LEU A 153 12.42 2.63 -18.67
C LEU A 153 11.02 2.61 -19.28
N GLY A 154 10.93 2.64 -20.62
CA GLY A 154 9.65 2.58 -21.34
C GLY A 154 8.84 1.33 -20.99
N LEU A 155 9.48 0.16 -20.93
CA LEU A 155 8.86 -1.09 -20.52
C LEU A 155 8.31 -1.00 -19.10
N TYR A 156 9.14 -0.60 -18.13
CA TYR A 156 8.74 -0.53 -16.72
C TYR A 156 7.63 0.50 -16.49
N PHE A 157 7.77 1.72 -17.03
CA PHE A 157 6.77 2.77 -16.90
C PHE A 157 5.49 2.43 -17.66
N GLY A 158 5.58 1.84 -18.84
CA GLY A 158 4.42 1.38 -19.60
C GLY A 158 3.62 0.31 -18.84
N VAL A 159 4.29 -0.73 -18.35
CA VAL A 159 3.66 -1.78 -17.53
C VAL A 159 3.09 -1.21 -16.24
N SER A 160 3.79 -0.30 -15.58
CA SER A 160 3.31 0.32 -14.34
C SER A 160 2.09 1.22 -14.57
N LEU A 161 2.10 2.05 -15.61
CA LEU A 161 0.99 2.92 -15.95
C LEU A 161 -0.26 2.11 -16.32
N LEU A 162 -0.10 1.14 -17.21
CA LEU A 162 -1.22 0.32 -17.68
C LEU A 162 -1.71 -0.65 -16.59
N GLY A 163 -0.80 -1.39 -15.96
CA GLY A 163 -1.15 -2.46 -15.03
C GLY A 163 -1.46 -1.98 -13.61
N VAL A 164 -0.74 -0.98 -13.09
CA VAL A 164 -0.86 -0.55 -11.69
C VAL A 164 -1.78 0.65 -11.52
N ALA A 165 -1.84 1.59 -12.48
CA ALA A 165 -2.69 2.78 -12.36
C ALA A 165 -4.01 2.63 -13.13
N LEU A 166 -3.95 2.25 -14.41
CA LEU A 166 -5.11 2.27 -15.28
C LEU A 166 -6.01 1.04 -15.11
N TYR A 167 -5.43 -0.16 -15.14
CA TYR A 167 -6.17 -1.42 -15.04
C TYR A 167 -7.07 -1.54 -13.79
N PRO A 168 -6.60 -1.29 -12.55
CA PRO A 168 -7.48 -1.34 -11.39
C PRO A 168 -8.59 -0.30 -11.43
N THR A 169 -8.32 0.89 -11.97
CA THR A 169 -9.36 1.93 -12.15
C THR A 169 -10.46 1.47 -13.10
N ILE A 170 -10.09 0.80 -14.19
CA ILE A 170 -11.04 0.22 -15.14
C ILE A 170 -11.87 -0.87 -14.47
N VAL A 171 -11.22 -1.80 -13.75
CA VAL A 171 -11.91 -2.88 -13.02
C VAL A 171 -12.86 -2.32 -11.97
N GLN A 172 -12.44 -1.29 -11.23
CA GLN A 172 -13.30 -0.63 -10.24
C GLN A 172 -14.55 -0.04 -10.90
N LYS A 173 -14.40 0.71 -12.01
CA LYS A 173 -15.53 1.39 -12.65
C LYS A 173 -16.47 0.46 -13.41
N LEU A 174 -15.93 -0.53 -14.11
CA LEU A 174 -16.70 -1.37 -15.04
C LEU A 174 -17.17 -2.69 -14.44
N VAL A 175 -16.47 -3.22 -13.42
CA VAL A 175 -16.76 -4.54 -12.84
C VAL A 175 -17.26 -4.42 -11.41
N VAL A 176 -16.63 -3.56 -10.58
CA VAL A 176 -16.98 -3.45 -9.16
C VAL A 176 -18.16 -2.51 -8.96
N ALA A 177 -18.10 -1.27 -9.42
CA ALA A 177 -19.14 -0.26 -9.18
C ALA A 177 -20.57 -0.70 -9.58
N PRO A 178 -20.80 -1.45 -10.68
CA PRO A 178 -22.15 -1.91 -11.02
C PRO A 178 -22.74 -2.93 -10.02
N ASN A 179 -21.89 -3.65 -9.28
CA ASN A 179 -22.31 -4.67 -8.32
C ASN A 179 -21.37 -4.70 -7.10
N GLU A 180 -21.21 -3.54 -6.47
CA GLU A 180 -20.17 -3.33 -5.46
C GLU A 180 -20.41 -4.19 -4.23
N LEU A 181 -21.67 -4.31 -3.78
CA LEU A 181 -22.04 -5.13 -2.63
C LEU A 181 -21.52 -6.56 -2.78
N VAL A 182 -21.84 -7.24 -3.89
CA VAL A 182 -21.42 -8.64 -4.09
C VAL A 182 -19.91 -8.76 -4.23
N LYS A 183 -19.27 -7.82 -4.93
CA LYS A 183 -17.82 -7.89 -5.21
C LYS A 183 -16.96 -7.56 -3.99
N GLU A 184 -17.37 -6.63 -3.14
CA GLU A 184 -16.62 -6.20 -1.95
C GLU A 184 -17.02 -6.96 -0.68
N THR A 185 -18.12 -7.73 -0.67
CA THR A 185 -18.57 -8.50 0.51
C THR A 185 -17.45 -9.34 1.15
N PRO A 186 -16.62 -10.11 0.42
CA PRO A 186 -15.55 -10.89 1.05
C PRO A 186 -14.54 -10.01 1.81
N GLN A 187 -14.15 -8.88 1.22
CA GLN A 187 -13.23 -7.91 1.81
C GLN A 187 -13.86 -7.22 3.02
N LEU A 188 -15.15 -6.89 2.93
CA LEU A 188 -15.95 -6.33 4.03
C LEU A 188 -15.99 -7.28 5.24
N VAL A 189 -16.20 -8.59 5.00
CA VAL A 189 -16.18 -9.60 6.06
C VAL A 189 -14.82 -9.67 6.74
N TYR A 190 -13.72 -9.66 5.97
CA TYR A 190 -12.37 -9.61 6.53
C TYR A 190 -12.12 -8.34 7.34
N HIS A 191 -12.56 -7.19 6.85
CA HIS A 191 -12.41 -5.91 7.54
C HIS A 191 -13.21 -5.89 8.86
N LEU A 192 -14.45 -6.35 8.85
CA LEU A 192 -15.29 -6.46 10.06
C LEU A 192 -14.65 -7.40 11.08
N ALA A 193 -14.20 -8.58 10.68
CA ALA A 193 -13.54 -9.52 11.59
C ALA A 193 -12.24 -8.94 12.18
N ALA A 194 -11.43 -8.26 11.36
CA ALA A 194 -10.18 -7.66 11.81
C ALA A 194 -10.41 -6.49 12.77
N THR A 195 -11.35 -5.60 12.47
CA THR A 195 -11.67 -4.44 13.31
C THR A 195 -12.32 -4.87 14.63
N ARG A 196 -13.29 -5.80 14.61
CA ARG A 196 -13.90 -6.32 15.83
C ARG A 196 -12.85 -6.92 16.77
N ARG A 197 -11.91 -7.71 16.23
CA ARG A 197 -10.82 -8.29 17.01
C ARG A 197 -9.87 -7.21 17.54
N ALA A 198 -9.49 -6.24 16.71
CA ALA A 198 -8.58 -5.16 17.10
C ALA A 198 -9.14 -4.28 18.24
N TRP A 199 -10.45 -4.02 18.21
CA TRP A 199 -11.14 -3.22 19.22
C TRP A 199 -11.72 -4.03 20.38
N GLY A 200 -11.53 -5.36 20.40
CA GLY A 200 -12.09 -6.24 21.44
C GLY A 200 -13.62 -6.35 21.43
N LEU A 201 -14.28 -5.99 20.32
CA LEU A 201 -15.74 -5.98 20.20
C LEU A 201 -16.37 -7.38 20.22
N ASP A 202 -15.56 -8.42 20.04
CA ASP A 202 -16.01 -9.81 20.14
C ASP A 202 -16.34 -10.23 21.59
N SER A 203 -15.86 -9.47 22.59
CA SER A 203 -16.16 -9.70 24.02
C SER A 203 -17.29 -8.82 24.57
N VAL A 204 -17.92 -7.99 23.75
CA VAL A 204 -18.97 -7.08 24.21
C VAL A 204 -20.26 -7.86 24.45
N VAL A 205 -20.76 -7.82 25.68
CA VAL A 205 -22.05 -8.39 26.06
C VAL A 205 -23.14 -7.36 25.75
N THR A 206 -23.95 -7.62 24.73
CA THR A 206 -25.14 -6.83 24.43
C THR A 206 -26.21 -7.12 25.47
N ARG A 207 -26.74 -6.08 26.12
CA ARG A 207 -27.88 -6.17 27.02
C ARG A 207 -29.00 -5.31 26.48
N ASP A 208 -30.10 -5.93 26.09
CA ASP A 208 -31.30 -5.21 25.69
C ASP A 208 -31.97 -4.66 26.95
N LEU A 209 -32.11 -3.33 27.02
CA LEU A 209 -32.88 -2.68 28.07
C LEU A 209 -34.35 -2.78 27.69
N THR A 210 -34.98 -3.90 28.04
CA THR A 210 -36.44 -4.02 27.99
C THR A 210 -37.03 -3.11 29.07
N GLY A 211 -37.76 -2.06 28.69
CA GLY A 211 -38.36 -1.07 29.61
C GLY A 211 -39.43 -1.61 30.57
N GLU A 212 -39.50 -2.93 30.76
CA GLU A 212 -40.51 -3.66 31.54
C GLU A 212 -40.02 -4.02 32.96
N ALA A 213 -38.88 -3.47 33.40
CA ALA A 213 -38.41 -3.67 34.76
C ALA A 213 -39.45 -3.10 35.75
N ARG A 214 -40.07 -3.96 36.58
CA ARG A 214 -40.93 -3.51 37.67
C ARG A 214 -40.08 -2.74 38.68
N LEU A 215 -40.23 -1.41 38.67
CA LEU A 215 -39.59 -0.51 39.63
C LEU A 215 -40.10 -0.81 41.04
N THR A 216 -39.18 -1.02 41.98
CA THR A 216 -39.51 -1.03 43.40
C THR A 216 -39.21 0.33 44.01
N GLU A 217 -39.88 0.63 45.12
CA GLU A 217 -39.60 1.83 45.92
C GLU A 217 -38.12 1.90 46.38
N ARG A 218 -37.46 0.75 46.54
CA ARG A 218 -36.02 0.69 46.83
C ARG A 218 -35.18 1.23 45.67
N ASP A 219 -35.56 0.92 44.44
CA ASP A 219 -34.86 1.36 43.23
C ASP A 219 -35.02 2.86 43.00
N ILE A 220 -36.22 3.40 43.30
CA ILE A 220 -36.53 4.84 43.25
C ILE A 220 -35.66 5.62 44.24
N ARG A 221 -35.56 5.14 45.49
CA ARG A 221 -34.71 5.78 46.50
C ARG A 221 -33.22 5.67 46.17
N ALA A 222 -32.77 4.54 45.64
CA ALA A 222 -31.37 4.34 45.26
C ALA A 222 -30.91 5.24 44.11
N ASN A 223 -31.83 5.66 43.23
CA ASN A 223 -31.53 6.48 42.05
C ASN A 223 -32.12 7.91 42.15
N ARG A 224 -32.30 8.42 43.37
CA ARG A 224 -32.89 9.74 43.61
C ARG A 224 -32.24 10.89 42.83
N PRO A 225 -30.90 10.98 42.70
CA PRO A 225 -30.26 12.03 41.91
C PRO A 225 -30.65 12.05 40.43
N THR A 226 -30.94 10.88 39.84
CA THR A 226 -31.39 10.76 38.44
C THR A 226 -32.85 11.18 38.30
N ILE A 227 -33.70 10.81 39.28
CA ILE A 227 -35.12 11.16 39.28
C ILE A 227 -35.32 12.66 39.50
N ASP A 228 -34.60 13.26 40.45
CA ASP A 228 -34.74 14.68 40.77
C ASP A 228 -34.22 15.59 39.62
N ASN A 229 -33.36 15.07 38.74
CA ASN A 229 -32.84 15.77 37.55
C ASN A 229 -33.43 15.24 36.23
N VAL A 230 -34.47 14.41 36.27
CA VAL A 230 -35.07 13.90 35.05
C VAL A 230 -35.68 15.06 34.29
N ARG A 231 -35.25 15.27 33.04
CA ARG A 231 -35.85 16.30 32.18
C ARG A 231 -37.25 15.83 31.80
N LEU A 232 -38.27 16.51 32.32
CA LEU A 232 -39.63 16.36 31.85
C LEU A 232 -39.75 17.07 30.52
N TRP A 233 -39.98 16.30 29.46
CA TRP A 233 -40.21 16.81 28.13
C TRP A 233 -41.70 17.12 28.01
N ASP A 234 -42.04 18.40 27.98
CA ASP A 234 -43.41 18.84 27.75
C ASP A 234 -43.77 18.63 26.27
N ARG A 235 -44.95 18.05 26.02
CA ARG A 235 -45.36 17.54 24.72
C ARG A 235 -45.71 18.67 23.74
N ASP A 236 -46.28 19.76 24.26
CA ASP A 236 -46.74 20.90 23.48
C ASP A 236 -45.59 21.68 22.77
N PRO A 237 -44.48 22.03 23.45
CA PRO A 237 -43.35 22.71 22.79
C PRO A 237 -42.56 21.82 21.81
N LEU A 238 -42.60 20.49 21.97
CA LEU A 238 -41.98 19.56 21.01
C LEU A 238 -42.68 19.55 19.66
N LEU A 239 -44.01 19.60 19.64
CA LEU A 239 -44.79 19.64 18.40
C LEU A 239 -44.56 20.94 17.59
N GLN A 240 -44.29 22.06 18.26
CA GLN A 240 -43.93 23.32 17.60
C GLN A 240 -42.55 23.27 16.93
N THR A 241 -41.62 22.46 17.46
CA THR A 241 -40.24 22.37 16.95
C THR A 241 -40.10 21.35 15.81
N PHE A 242 -40.87 20.26 15.83
CA PHE A 242 -40.85 19.21 14.79
C PHE A 242 -41.90 19.40 13.68
N GLY A 243 -42.70 20.47 13.75
CA GLY A 243 -43.74 20.79 12.76
C GLY A 243 -43.28 21.73 11.62
N GLN A 244 -41.96 21.90 11.41
CA GLN A 244 -41.39 22.65 10.29
C GLN A 244 -40.84 21.71 9.20
#